data_AF-A0A7Y2BVE3-F1
#
_entry.id   AF-A0A7Y2BVE3-F1
#
_cell.length_a   1.000
_cell.length_b   1.000
_cell.length_c   1.000
_cell.angle_alpha   90.00
_cell.angle_beta   90.00
_cell.angle_gamma   90.00
#
_symmetry.space_group_name_H-M   'P 1'
#
loop_
_entity.id
_entity.type
_entity.pdbx_description
1 polymer ?
#
loop_
_entity_poly.entity_id
_entity_poly.type
_entity_poly.pdbx_seq_one_letter_code
_entity_poly.pdbx_strand_id
1 'polypeptide(L)'
;MQKIIYIIAIFSCLWLGSSAQCPLTNAIIYETNEPLVSFKSIADACAPIFWFSPDEPGLFNESGALTLPEVLPYDLESEKPIVYYKIKEVYTSLDKASFIDLSNRTTSSRDLNLDNIIRFDIEYYCYYSEEQGAGSHPHDLEASHFKIQVHKNSECSEYAYVLEVKRIIAKAHGQYWFDNILNVDNQTILPMVILVEEGKHGNCTDKNGDGVYTPGFDVNEKPNDTWGTRDIISTGTLFTGGFQAWMAKTRIPETAIFPPSSTNVFEKGGVANRIRRAADSQTYNLRPFPQLPDNYPDKKLAKMINGKKPKLWPRTHYNTKVHKIARIERENILRNKIGVTYSFPGFEFSVPLLLIKHVPAPMTGGWLYHKLYLTEQRINIYDAQPVNILGHQIRHSNSASRWLDNYIGFGYEFISNDNGVDEIKFVSEIGLKIRLNLAVTPLKFLRFLGTDYWGLSMGWRNRGFNNFEGGSFVLTLGAGAF
;
A
#
# COMPACT_ATOMS: atom_id res chain seq x y z
N MET A 1 -13.57 -3.21 -60.22
CA MET A 1 -12.18 -3.61 -59.94
C MET A 1 -11.30 -2.45 -59.49
N GLN A 2 -11.32 -1.27 -60.15
CA GLN A 2 -10.53 -0.08 -59.76
C GLN A 2 -10.78 0.45 -58.34
N LYS A 3 -12.00 0.36 -57.79
CA LYS A 3 -12.31 0.81 -56.42
C LYS A 3 -11.71 -0.08 -55.31
N ILE A 4 -11.45 -1.36 -55.60
CA ILE A 4 -10.85 -2.30 -54.62
C ILE A 4 -9.34 -2.06 -54.51
N ILE A 5 -8.68 -1.69 -55.61
CA ILE A 5 -7.25 -1.37 -55.63
C ILE A 5 -6.96 -0.11 -54.81
N TYR A 6 -7.84 0.90 -54.84
CA TYR A 6 -7.69 2.11 -54.01
C TYR A 6 -7.85 1.84 -52.50
N ILE A 7 -8.75 0.94 -52.09
CA ILE A 7 -8.94 0.58 -50.68
C ILE A 7 -7.74 -0.24 -50.16
N ILE A 8 -7.21 -1.15 -50.97
CA ILE A 8 -6.01 -1.92 -50.61
C ILE A 8 -4.77 -1.02 -50.57
N ALA A 9 -4.64 -0.03 -51.46
CA ALA A 9 -3.55 0.96 -51.44
C ALA A 9 -3.61 1.87 -50.19
N ILE A 10 -4.81 2.31 -49.77
CA ILE A 10 -4.96 3.11 -48.54
C ILE A 10 -4.66 2.27 -47.29
N PHE A 11 -5.05 0.98 -47.25
CA PHE A 11 -4.71 0.08 -46.14
C PHE A 11 -3.23 -0.33 -46.11
N SER A 12 -2.56 -0.41 -47.26
CA SER A 12 -1.12 -0.72 -47.32
C SER A 12 -0.23 0.51 -47.08
N CYS A 13 -0.69 1.73 -47.39
CA CYS A 13 0.01 2.96 -46.99
C CYS A 13 -0.16 3.31 -45.50
N LEU A 14 -1.22 2.82 -44.83
CA LEU A 14 -1.38 2.98 -43.37
C LEU A 14 -0.55 2.00 -42.53
N TRP A 15 0.14 1.05 -43.18
CA TRP A 15 1.01 0.05 -42.54
C TRP A 15 2.51 0.30 -42.75
N LEU A 16 2.87 1.35 -43.49
CA LEU A 16 4.26 1.76 -43.71
C LEU A 16 4.58 2.93 -42.79
N GLY A 17 5.14 2.61 -41.61
CA GLY A 17 5.89 3.61 -40.83
C GLY A 17 5.41 3.91 -39.41
N SER A 18 4.72 3.00 -38.71
CA SER A 18 4.84 3.00 -37.25
C SER A 18 6.24 2.51 -36.90
N SER A 19 7.24 3.39 -37.03
CA SER A 19 8.52 3.22 -36.35
C SER A 19 8.20 2.91 -34.90
N ALA A 20 8.68 1.77 -34.40
CA ALA A 20 8.43 1.33 -33.04
C ALA A 20 8.81 2.47 -32.09
N GLN A 21 7.80 3.13 -31.53
CA GLN A 21 8.03 4.26 -30.66
C GLN A 21 8.48 3.69 -29.31
N CYS A 22 9.67 4.10 -28.89
CA CYS A 22 10.20 3.77 -27.59
C CYS A 22 9.16 4.12 -26.50
N PRO A 23 8.98 3.30 -25.45
CA PRO A 23 7.99 3.54 -24.42
C PRO A 23 8.17 4.93 -23.81
N LEU A 24 7.14 5.78 -23.96
CA LEU A 24 7.06 7.10 -23.36
C LEU A 24 6.16 7.01 -22.13
N THR A 25 6.70 6.50 -21.02
CA THR A 25 5.99 6.52 -19.74
C THR A 25 6.75 7.38 -18.74
N ASN A 26 6.01 8.12 -17.91
CA ASN A 26 6.58 8.93 -16.83
C ASN A 26 7.13 8.06 -15.68
N ALA A 27 7.06 6.74 -15.82
CA ALA A 27 7.44 5.73 -14.83
C ALA A 27 8.84 5.15 -15.07
N ILE A 28 9.53 5.58 -16.13
CA ILE A 28 10.88 5.13 -16.46
C ILE A 28 11.90 5.80 -15.54
N ILE A 29 12.70 5.01 -14.85
CA ILE A 29 13.77 5.47 -13.95
C ILE A 29 15.17 5.26 -14.53
N TYR A 30 15.33 4.35 -15.48
CA TYR A 30 16.65 4.00 -15.98
C TYR A 30 16.56 3.42 -17.39
N GLU A 31 17.45 3.87 -18.26
CA GLU A 31 17.57 3.48 -19.66
C GLU A 31 19.04 3.09 -19.89
N THR A 32 19.29 1.93 -20.52
CA THR A 32 20.66 1.50 -20.80
C THR A 32 20.72 0.56 -22.00
N ASN A 33 21.86 0.56 -22.69
CA ASN A 33 22.21 -0.45 -23.69
C ASN A 33 23.01 -1.62 -23.07
N GLU A 34 23.52 -1.45 -21.86
CA GLU A 34 24.31 -2.48 -21.19
C GLU A 34 23.41 -3.42 -20.38
N PRO A 35 23.56 -4.75 -20.54
CA PRO A 35 22.76 -5.72 -19.79
C PRO A 35 23.19 -5.80 -18.32
N LEU A 36 24.42 -5.43 -17.97
CA LEU A 36 24.92 -5.47 -16.60
C LEU A 36 24.77 -4.10 -15.94
N VAL A 37 24.02 -4.04 -14.84
CA VAL A 37 23.79 -2.79 -14.10
C VAL A 37 24.03 -3.00 -12.62
N SER A 38 24.84 -2.13 -12.00
CA SER A 38 25.12 -2.23 -10.57
C SER A 38 23.90 -1.90 -9.71
N PHE A 39 23.81 -2.54 -8.54
CA PHE A 39 22.76 -2.24 -7.57
C PHE A 39 22.76 -0.76 -7.16
N LYS A 40 23.95 -0.16 -7.05
CA LYS A 40 24.09 1.26 -6.73
C LYS A 40 23.48 2.13 -7.81
N SER A 41 23.76 1.87 -9.09
CA SER A 41 23.21 2.64 -10.21
C SER A 41 21.68 2.60 -10.25
N ILE A 42 21.11 1.42 -10.00
CA ILE A 42 19.64 1.23 -9.87
C ILE A 42 19.10 2.03 -8.67
N ALA A 43 19.77 1.92 -7.53
CA ALA A 43 19.36 2.58 -6.30
C ALA A 43 19.44 4.10 -6.39
N ASP A 44 20.49 4.64 -7.02
CA ASP A 44 20.61 6.06 -7.31
C ASP A 44 19.42 6.48 -8.20
N ALA A 45 19.21 5.80 -9.33
CA ALA A 45 18.18 6.16 -10.32
C ALA A 45 16.74 6.15 -9.75
N CYS A 46 16.43 5.27 -8.80
CA CYS A 46 15.11 5.15 -8.19
C CYS A 46 14.98 5.90 -6.84
N ALA A 47 16.03 6.62 -6.41
CA ALA A 47 16.07 7.21 -5.08
C ALA A 47 14.95 8.25 -4.88
N PRO A 48 14.14 8.13 -3.81
CA PRO A 48 13.03 9.05 -3.56
C PRO A 48 13.50 10.36 -2.91
N ILE A 49 12.67 11.39 -3.02
CA ILE A 49 12.71 12.58 -2.16
C ILE A 49 11.91 12.26 -0.90
N PHE A 50 12.42 12.57 0.28
CA PHE A 50 11.61 12.49 1.51
C PHE A 50 11.22 13.89 1.95
N TRP A 51 9.94 14.10 2.23
CA TRP A 51 9.38 15.40 2.54
C TRP A 51 8.67 15.36 3.90
N PHE A 52 9.39 15.86 4.91
CA PHE A 52 8.97 15.79 6.31
C PHE A 52 7.88 16.80 6.64
N SER A 53 7.05 16.46 7.64
CA SER A 53 6.13 17.42 8.24
C SER A 53 6.87 18.70 8.67
N PRO A 54 6.28 19.89 8.50
CA PRO A 54 6.91 21.15 8.95
C PRO A 54 7.23 21.18 10.45
N ASP A 55 6.50 20.42 11.26
CA ASP A 55 6.71 20.35 12.71
C ASP A 55 7.37 19.03 13.15
N GLU A 56 8.07 18.33 12.23
CA GLU A 56 8.79 17.10 12.54
C GLU A 56 9.81 17.31 13.67
N PRO A 57 9.65 16.61 14.81
CA PRO A 57 10.55 16.77 15.94
C PRO A 57 11.98 16.33 15.61
N GLY A 58 12.97 17.17 15.93
CA GLY A 58 14.38 16.84 15.69
C GLY A 58 14.78 16.83 14.22
N LEU A 59 13.95 17.36 13.32
CA LEU A 59 14.26 17.48 11.91
C LEU A 59 15.45 18.42 11.65
N PHE A 60 15.51 19.53 12.38
CA PHE A 60 16.59 20.51 12.30
C PHE A 60 17.43 20.51 13.57
N ASN A 61 18.75 20.65 13.42
CA ASN A 61 19.64 20.94 14.54
C ASN A 61 19.62 22.44 14.91
N GLU A 62 20.42 22.82 15.91
CA GLU A 62 20.55 24.21 16.38
C GLU A 62 21.04 25.19 15.30
N SER A 63 21.74 24.70 14.26
CA SER A 63 22.18 25.53 13.13
C SER A 63 21.17 25.59 11.97
N GLY A 64 20.00 24.94 12.13
CA GLY A 64 18.96 24.87 11.09
C GLY A 64 19.27 23.88 9.97
N ALA A 65 20.25 23.00 10.13
CA ALA A 65 20.56 21.95 9.18
C ALA A 65 19.73 20.69 9.46
N LEU A 66 19.33 19.99 8.38
CA LEU A 66 18.55 18.76 8.46
C LEU A 66 19.37 17.60 9.01
N THR A 67 18.83 16.91 10.02
CA THR A 67 19.47 15.79 10.72
C THR A 67 18.82 14.43 10.46
N LEU A 68 17.59 14.43 9.94
CA LEU A 68 16.85 13.20 9.67
C LEU A 68 16.83 12.83 8.18
N PRO A 69 16.78 11.53 7.84
CA PRO A 69 16.93 10.37 8.71
C PRO A 69 18.36 10.19 9.24
N GLU A 70 18.46 9.51 10.37
CA GLU A 70 19.72 9.30 11.09
C GLU A 70 20.51 8.10 10.54
N VAL A 71 21.79 8.06 10.91
CA VAL A 71 22.67 6.91 10.69
C VAL A 71 22.22 5.77 11.61
N LEU A 72 22.20 4.53 11.10
CA LEU A 72 22.03 3.36 11.97
C LEU A 72 23.16 3.32 13.03
N PRO A 73 22.90 3.00 14.31
CA PRO A 73 23.91 3.11 15.38
C PRO A 73 25.07 2.10 15.31
N TYR A 74 25.18 1.34 14.23
CA TYR A 74 26.25 0.38 13.94
C TYR A 74 26.83 0.56 12.54
N ASP A 75 26.47 1.64 11.85
CA ASP A 75 27.06 2.05 10.58
C ASP A 75 28.06 3.20 10.81
N LEU A 76 28.81 3.56 9.77
CA LEU A 76 29.76 4.67 9.81
C LEU A 76 29.04 6.01 10.01
N GLU A 77 29.58 6.89 10.84
CA GLU A 77 29.02 8.22 11.07
C GLU A 77 28.90 9.03 9.76
N SER A 78 28.04 10.05 9.79
CA SER A 78 27.76 10.94 8.67
C SER A 78 27.30 12.29 9.18
N GLU A 79 27.82 13.36 8.58
CA GLU A 79 27.35 14.73 8.82
C GLU A 79 26.06 15.06 8.03
N LYS A 80 25.69 14.19 7.07
CA LYS A 80 24.46 14.29 6.29
C LYS A 80 23.48 13.18 6.66
N PRO A 81 22.16 13.42 6.50
CA PRO A 81 21.16 12.37 6.59
C PRO A 81 21.50 11.14 5.75
N ILE A 82 21.13 9.95 6.22
CA ILE A 82 21.37 8.69 5.50
C ILE A 82 20.06 8.04 5.12
N VAL A 83 20.01 7.57 3.86
CA VAL A 83 18.99 6.63 3.41
C VAL A 83 19.68 5.35 2.99
N TYR A 84 19.14 4.22 3.46
CA TYR A 84 19.68 2.91 3.13
C TYR A 84 18.87 2.24 2.03
N TYR A 85 19.51 1.58 1.05
CA TYR A 85 18.81 0.81 0.03
C TYR A 85 19.10 -0.69 0.09
N LYS A 86 18.17 -1.47 -0.43
CA LYS A 86 18.28 -2.92 -0.52
C LYS A 86 17.45 -3.46 -1.68
N ILE A 87 18.07 -4.26 -2.55
CA ILE A 87 17.30 -5.10 -3.49
C ILE A 87 16.80 -6.33 -2.73
N LYS A 88 15.48 -6.44 -2.60
CA LYS A 88 14.83 -7.42 -1.73
C LYS A 88 14.50 -8.71 -2.46
N GLU A 89 13.87 -8.59 -3.62
CA GLU A 89 13.41 -9.72 -4.42
C GLU A 89 13.80 -9.53 -5.88
N VAL A 90 14.15 -10.62 -6.54
CA VAL A 90 14.50 -10.65 -7.96
C VAL A 90 13.75 -11.80 -8.61
N TYR A 91 13.09 -11.51 -9.73
CA TYR A 91 12.29 -12.46 -10.50
C TYR A 91 12.94 -12.69 -11.85
N THR A 92 13.25 -13.95 -12.15
CA THR A 92 14.03 -14.35 -13.32
C THR A 92 13.23 -15.22 -14.28
N SER A 93 13.57 -15.09 -15.57
CA SER A 93 13.05 -15.93 -16.66
C SER A 93 13.75 -17.29 -16.74
N LEU A 94 14.97 -17.39 -16.19
CA LEU A 94 15.80 -18.60 -16.22
C LEU A 94 15.55 -19.51 -15.01
N ASP A 95 15.98 -20.77 -15.14
CA ASP A 95 15.98 -21.76 -14.05
C ASP A 95 17.12 -21.54 -13.02
N LYS A 96 18.07 -20.66 -13.34
CA LYS A 96 19.12 -20.18 -12.44
C LYS A 96 19.39 -18.71 -12.72
N ALA A 97 19.60 -17.93 -11.67
CA ALA A 97 20.05 -16.55 -11.82
C ALA A 97 21.56 -16.57 -12.06
N SER A 98 21.99 -16.00 -13.17
CA SER A 98 23.38 -15.58 -13.35
C SER A 98 23.57 -14.23 -12.66
N PHE A 99 23.54 -14.22 -11.32
CA PHE A 99 24.21 -13.15 -10.61
C PHE A 99 25.70 -13.34 -10.83
N ILE A 100 26.36 -12.38 -11.45
CA ILE A 100 27.82 -12.39 -11.50
C ILE A 100 28.27 -11.89 -10.13
N ASP A 101 28.58 -12.83 -9.22
CA ASP A 101 29.13 -12.52 -7.91
C ASP A 101 30.61 -12.18 -8.08
N LEU A 102 30.89 -10.92 -8.44
CA LEU A 102 32.24 -10.47 -8.80
C LEU A 102 33.21 -10.45 -7.61
N SER A 103 32.74 -10.46 -6.37
CA SER A 103 33.64 -10.61 -5.22
C SER A 103 32.89 -10.94 -3.93
N ASN A 104 33.47 -11.87 -3.18
CA ASN A 104 32.91 -12.52 -2.01
C ASN A 104 32.81 -11.63 -0.74
N ARG A 105 32.63 -10.29 -0.81
CA ARG A 105 32.76 -9.45 0.41
C ARG A 105 31.80 -8.29 0.69
N THR A 106 30.95 -7.78 -0.21
CA THR A 106 29.90 -6.80 0.18
C THR A 106 28.68 -6.86 -0.74
N THR A 107 27.46 -6.69 -0.19
CA THR A 107 26.20 -6.77 -0.95
C THR A 107 25.93 -5.56 -1.86
N SER A 108 26.76 -4.53 -1.78
CA SER A 108 26.65 -3.26 -2.52
C SER A 108 27.36 -3.22 -3.87
N SER A 109 28.23 -4.19 -4.15
CA SER A 109 29.04 -4.29 -5.38
C SER A 109 28.53 -5.35 -6.35
N ARG A 110 27.25 -5.75 -6.21
CA ARG A 110 26.63 -6.74 -7.08
C ARG A 110 26.05 -6.08 -8.33
N ASP A 111 26.24 -6.75 -9.45
CA ASP A 111 25.65 -6.38 -10.73
C ASP A 111 24.46 -7.29 -11.06
N LEU A 112 23.43 -6.68 -11.65
CA LEU A 112 22.24 -7.33 -12.12
C LEU A 112 22.33 -7.49 -13.64
N ASN A 113 22.22 -8.72 -14.13
CA ASN A 113 22.14 -8.98 -15.56
C ASN A 113 20.68 -8.91 -16.05
N LEU A 114 20.29 -7.77 -16.62
CA LEU A 114 18.96 -7.46 -17.12
C LEU A 114 18.46 -8.43 -18.20
N ASP A 115 19.35 -9.22 -18.83
CA ASP A 115 18.92 -10.24 -19.77
C ASP A 115 18.02 -11.31 -19.15
N ASN A 116 18.22 -11.57 -17.86
CA ASN A 116 17.58 -12.71 -17.20
C ASN A 116 16.54 -12.27 -16.18
N ILE A 117 16.42 -10.95 -15.98
CA ILE A 117 15.50 -10.35 -15.01
C ILE A 117 14.23 -9.90 -15.71
N ILE A 118 13.10 -10.23 -15.09
CA ILE A 118 11.78 -9.75 -15.52
C ILE A 118 11.33 -8.60 -14.62
N ARG A 119 11.61 -8.72 -13.32
CA ARG A 119 11.24 -7.75 -12.29
C ARG A 119 12.18 -7.87 -11.10
N PHE A 120 12.34 -6.78 -10.38
CA PHE A 120 12.91 -6.81 -9.04
C PHE A 120 12.26 -5.75 -8.16
N ASP A 121 12.51 -5.88 -6.87
CA ASP A 121 11.91 -5.09 -5.81
C ASP A 121 13.05 -4.41 -5.03
N ILE A 122 13.05 -3.08 -4.94
CA ILE A 122 14.02 -2.28 -4.18
C ILE A 122 13.32 -1.57 -3.01
N GLU A 123 13.95 -1.60 -1.84
CA GLU A 123 13.46 -0.92 -0.64
C GLU A 123 14.48 0.13 -0.19
N TYR A 124 13.98 1.32 0.13
CA TYR A 124 14.70 2.40 0.80
C TYR A 124 14.25 2.45 2.25
N TYR A 125 15.19 2.65 3.17
CA TYR A 125 14.98 2.63 4.61
C TYR A 125 15.49 3.92 5.23
N CYS A 126 14.67 4.48 6.12
CA CYS A 126 14.97 5.65 6.94
C CYS A 126 14.96 5.21 8.40
N TYR A 127 16.03 5.51 9.12
CA TYR A 127 16.17 5.19 10.53
C TYR A 127 15.97 6.45 11.37
N TYR A 128 15.27 6.28 12.47
CA TYR A 128 15.01 7.30 13.48
C TYR A 128 15.36 6.71 14.84
N SER A 129 16.11 7.44 15.66
CA SER A 129 16.51 6.98 16.99
C SER A 129 15.31 6.84 17.93
N GLU A 130 14.29 7.68 17.74
CA GLU A 130 13.11 7.74 18.57
C GLU A 130 11.84 8.03 17.74
N GLU A 131 10.71 7.60 18.27
CA GLU A 131 9.37 7.91 17.76
C GLU A 131 8.64 8.78 18.80
N GLN A 132 7.80 9.73 18.37
CA GLN A 132 7.00 10.58 19.26
C GLN A 132 5.50 10.33 19.14
N GLY A 133 4.74 10.69 20.18
CA GLY A 133 3.29 10.51 20.23
C GLY A 133 2.85 9.19 20.88
N ALA A 134 1.59 8.80 20.63
CA ALA A 134 0.99 7.65 21.29
C ALA A 134 1.69 6.33 20.91
N GLY A 135 2.11 5.56 21.92
CA GLY A 135 2.79 4.28 21.72
C GLY A 135 4.25 4.40 21.25
N SER A 136 4.89 5.53 21.53
CA SER A 136 6.31 5.78 21.21
C SER A 136 7.24 4.66 21.68
N HIS A 137 8.28 4.42 20.89
CA HIS A 137 9.33 3.47 21.24
C HIS A 137 10.70 3.93 20.72
N PRO A 138 11.80 3.46 21.35
CA PRO A 138 13.13 3.68 20.79
C PRO A 138 13.30 2.87 19.52
N HIS A 139 14.07 3.43 18.60
CA HIS A 139 14.29 2.96 17.24
C HIS A 139 13.01 2.90 16.42
N ASP A 140 13.03 3.58 15.29
CA ASP A 140 12.07 3.36 14.24
C ASP A 140 12.79 3.18 12.90
N LEU A 141 12.24 2.28 12.08
CA LEU A 141 12.83 1.91 10.80
C LEU A 141 11.73 1.74 9.76
N GLU A 142 11.53 2.83 9.05
CA GLU A 142 10.50 2.96 8.05
C GLU A 142 11.07 2.79 6.66
N ALA A 143 10.22 2.36 5.73
CA ALA A 143 10.69 1.99 4.40
C ALA A 143 9.72 2.37 3.29
N SER A 144 10.28 2.60 2.10
CA SER A 144 9.55 2.78 0.86
C SER A 144 10.00 1.73 -0.15
N HIS A 145 9.05 0.97 -0.67
CA HIS A 145 9.29 -0.19 -1.52
C HIS A 145 8.80 0.06 -2.94
N PHE A 146 9.70 -0.09 -3.91
CA PHE A 146 9.46 0.10 -5.33
C PHE A 146 9.53 -1.23 -6.06
N LYS A 147 8.50 -1.52 -6.86
CA LYS A 147 8.42 -2.70 -7.72
C LYS A 147 8.74 -2.28 -9.15
N ILE A 148 9.84 -2.80 -9.67
CA ILE A 148 10.43 -2.36 -10.93
C ILE A 148 10.37 -3.48 -11.94
N GLN A 149 9.74 -3.22 -13.08
CA GLN A 149 9.70 -4.13 -14.21
C GLN A 149 10.87 -3.82 -15.16
N VAL A 150 11.49 -4.88 -15.68
CA VAL A 150 12.53 -4.79 -16.70
C VAL A 150 11.89 -5.03 -18.07
N HIS A 151 12.03 -4.07 -18.96
CA HIS A 151 11.60 -4.17 -20.34
C HIS A 151 12.83 -4.30 -21.23
N LYS A 152 12.86 -5.37 -22.03
CA LYS A 152 13.81 -5.50 -23.13
C LYS A 152 13.17 -4.93 -24.38
N ASN A 153 13.81 -3.95 -25.00
CA ASN A 153 13.29 -3.34 -26.20
C ASN A 153 14.22 -3.65 -27.38
N SER A 154 13.85 -4.65 -28.19
CA SER A 154 14.58 -4.98 -29.42
C SER A 154 14.27 -4.02 -30.57
N GLU A 155 13.22 -3.19 -30.43
CA GLU A 155 12.71 -2.35 -31.52
C GLU A 155 13.02 -0.86 -31.32
N CYS A 156 13.52 -0.45 -30.14
CA CYS A 156 13.99 0.91 -29.88
C CYS A 156 15.50 1.02 -30.10
N SER A 157 15.91 1.97 -30.94
CA SER A 157 17.33 2.19 -31.26
C SER A 157 18.08 2.99 -30.19
N GLU A 158 17.39 3.65 -29.27
CA GLU A 158 18.01 4.50 -28.24
C GLU A 158 18.52 3.71 -27.04
N TYR A 159 17.78 2.67 -26.64
CA TYR A 159 18.11 1.82 -25.50
C TYR A 159 17.63 0.39 -25.71
N ALA A 160 18.42 -0.57 -25.23
CA ALA A 160 18.06 -1.99 -25.22
C ALA A 160 17.22 -2.38 -24.00
N TYR A 161 17.39 -1.68 -22.88
CA TYR A 161 16.73 -1.97 -21.60
C TYR A 161 16.11 -0.73 -20.97
N VAL A 162 14.94 -0.92 -20.37
CA VAL A 162 14.23 0.08 -19.58
C VAL A 162 13.82 -0.51 -18.25
N LEU A 163 14.04 0.26 -17.18
CA LEU A 163 13.53 -0.03 -15.85
C LEU A 163 12.33 0.88 -15.57
N GLU A 164 11.17 0.27 -15.38
CA GLU A 164 9.90 0.99 -15.18
C GLU A 164 9.32 0.66 -13.80
N VAL A 165 9.01 1.70 -13.02
CA VAL A 165 8.33 1.53 -11.73
C VAL A 165 6.86 1.25 -11.98
N LYS A 166 6.37 0.09 -11.56
CA LYS A 166 4.94 -0.28 -11.70
C LYS A 166 4.13 0.07 -10.46
N ARG A 167 4.79 0.03 -9.30
CA ARG A 167 4.11 0.18 -8.01
C ARG A 167 5.05 0.61 -6.92
N ILE A 168 4.54 1.47 -6.04
CA ILE A 168 5.25 2.02 -4.89
C ILE A 168 4.41 1.73 -3.64
N ILE A 169 5.09 1.25 -2.60
CA ILE A 169 4.50 0.87 -1.32
C ILE A 169 5.29 1.64 -0.26
N ALA A 170 4.76 2.78 0.16
CA ALA A 170 5.28 3.55 1.27
C ALA A 170 4.76 2.93 2.58
N LYS A 171 5.68 2.36 3.38
CA LYS A 171 5.32 1.58 4.57
C LYS A 171 5.04 2.50 5.76
N ALA A 172 4.12 2.09 6.61
CA ALA A 172 3.86 2.75 7.88
C ALA A 172 3.74 1.73 9.02
N HIS A 173 4.36 2.03 10.15
CA HIS A 173 4.35 1.33 11.44
C HIS A 173 4.59 -0.19 11.34
N GLY A 174 5.43 -0.60 10.39
CA GLY A 174 5.89 -1.98 10.22
C GLY A 174 4.79 -3.01 9.89
N GLN A 175 3.59 -2.58 9.54
CA GLN A 175 2.45 -3.46 9.33
C GLN A 175 1.94 -3.31 7.90
N TYR A 176 1.89 -4.42 7.14
CA TYR A 176 1.54 -4.42 5.71
C TYR A 176 0.17 -3.79 5.40
N TRP A 177 -0.67 -3.66 6.42
CA TRP A 177 -2.01 -3.12 6.30
C TRP A 177 -2.04 -1.59 6.39
N PHE A 178 -1.05 -0.97 7.03
CA PHE A 178 -0.85 0.49 7.02
C PHE A 178 -0.01 0.96 5.83
N ASP A 179 0.41 0.04 4.96
CA ASP A 179 1.12 0.38 3.73
C ASP A 179 0.26 1.31 2.84
N ASN A 180 0.83 2.45 2.48
CA ASN A 180 0.28 3.46 1.59
C ASN A 180 0.75 3.12 0.17
N ILE A 181 -0.19 2.74 -0.70
CA ILE A 181 0.12 2.08 -1.97
C ILE A 181 -0.32 2.93 -3.16
N LEU A 182 0.64 3.18 -4.04
CA LEU A 182 0.45 3.80 -5.34
C LEU A 182 0.75 2.79 -6.45
N ASN A 183 -0.27 2.47 -7.25
CA ASN A 183 -0.08 1.86 -8.57
C ASN A 183 0.25 2.97 -9.56
N VAL A 184 1.41 2.90 -10.20
CA VAL A 184 1.94 3.97 -11.04
C VAL A 184 1.15 4.09 -12.33
N ASP A 185 0.89 5.33 -12.76
CA ASP A 185 0.22 5.63 -14.02
C ASP A 185 0.85 6.83 -14.74
N ASN A 186 0.20 7.32 -15.79
CA ASN A 186 0.70 8.41 -16.62
C ASN A 186 0.77 9.77 -15.90
N GLN A 187 0.10 9.95 -14.77
CA GLN A 187 0.15 11.17 -13.98
C GLN A 187 1.18 11.10 -12.86
N THR A 188 1.78 9.93 -12.62
CA THR A 188 2.87 9.78 -11.64
C THR A 188 4.11 10.49 -12.14
N ILE A 189 4.72 11.29 -11.26
CA ILE A 189 5.97 11.98 -11.54
C ILE A 189 7.10 11.35 -10.71
N LEU A 190 8.24 11.15 -11.36
CA LEU A 190 9.46 10.67 -10.74
C LEU A 190 10.55 11.76 -10.78
N PRO A 191 11.51 11.77 -9.84
CA PRO A 191 11.69 10.85 -8.71
C PRO A 191 10.51 10.94 -7.73
N MET A 192 10.14 9.82 -7.13
CA MET A 192 8.97 9.76 -6.25
C MET A 192 9.20 10.60 -5.00
N VAL A 193 8.20 11.39 -4.64
CA VAL A 193 8.15 12.09 -3.36
C VAL A 193 7.47 11.19 -2.33
N ILE A 194 8.10 11.06 -1.17
CA ILE A 194 7.60 10.34 -0.02
C ILE A 194 7.34 11.34 1.09
N LEU A 195 6.07 11.54 1.45
CA LEU A 195 5.68 12.31 2.62
C LEU A 195 5.99 11.49 3.87
N VAL A 196 6.68 12.10 4.83
CA VAL A 196 6.99 11.47 6.12
C VAL A 196 6.08 12.05 7.19
N GLU A 197 5.37 11.17 7.90
CA GLU A 197 4.46 11.51 9.00
C GLU A 197 5.20 12.08 10.21
N GLU A 198 4.64 13.14 10.80
CA GLU A 198 5.18 13.78 11.99
C GLU A 198 5.37 12.84 13.18
N GLY A 199 6.61 12.68 13.63
CA GLY A 199 6.99 12.01 14.87
C GLY A 199 6.85 10.48 14.88
N LYS A 200 5.89 9.92 14.12
CA LYS A 200 5.68 8.48 13.96
C LYS A 200 6.34 7.91 12.69
N HIS A 201 6.78 8.79 11.79
CA HIS A 201 7.55 8.52 10.58
C HIS A 201 6.97 7.52 9.56
N GLY A 202 5.67 7.22 9.63
CA GLY A 202 4.99 6.50 8.56
C GLY A 202 5.20 7.20 7.21
N ASN A 203 5.40 6.42 6.15
CA ASN A 203 5.63 6.98 4.82
C ASN A 203 4.37 6.93 3.97
N CYS A 204 4.13 7.98 3.18
CA CYS A 204 3.11 8.01 2.14
C CYS A 204 3.71 8.49 0.81
N THR A 205 3.18 8.00 -0.31
CA THR A 205 3.52 8.55 -1.62
C THR A 205 2.89 9.93 -1.81
N ASP A 206 3.54 10.76 -2.62
CA ASP A 206 3.00 11.97 -3.23
C ASP A 206 3.25 11.87 -4.74
N LYS A 207 2.17 11.69 -5.50
CA LYS A 207 2.20 11.25 -6.89
C LYS A 207 2.64 12.37 -7.83
N ASN A 208 2.33 13.62 -7.51
CA ASN A 208 2.66 14.79 -8.34
C ASN A 208 3.74 15.69 -7.72
N GLY A 209 4.18 15.38 -6.49
CA GLY A 209 5.25 16.06 -5.80
C GLY A 209 4.90 17.50 -5.42
N ASP A 210 3.66 17.76 -5.01
CA ASP A 210 3.20 19.10 -4.61
C ASP A 210 3.22 19.34 -3.09
N GLY A 211 3.57 18.32 -2.30
CA GLY A 211 3.65 18.42 -0.84
C GLY A 211 2.28 18.41 -0.15
N VAL A 212 1.20 18.10 -0.85
CA VAL A 212 -0.16 18.02 -0.33
C VAL A 212 -0.73 16.63 -0.55
N TYR A 213 -0.97 15.91 0.55
CA TYR A 213 -1.63 14.61 0.44
C TYR A 213 -3.07 14.75 -0.07
N THR A 214 -3.34 14.13 -1.21
CA THR A 214 -4.63 14.06 -1.90
C THR A 214 -5.16 12.61 -1.88
N PRO A 215 -6.16 12.31 -1.02
CA PRO A 215 -6.74 10.97 -0.92
C PRO A 215 -7.25 10.44 -2.27
N GLY A 216 -6.89 9.20 -2.61
CA GLY A 216 -7.31 8.55 -3.86
C GLY A 216 -6.45 8.90 -5.07
N PHE A 217 -5.67 9.99 -5.00
CA PHE A 217 -4.71 10.37 -6.02
C PHE A 217 -3.31 9.86 -5.66
N ASP A 218 -2.83 10.19 -4.47
CA ASP A 218 -1.50 9.81 -4.00
C ASP A 218 -1.41 8.35 -3.55
N VAL A 219 -2.52 7.83 -3.01
CA VAL A 219 -2.72 6.43 -2.65
C VAL A 219 -3.97 5.94 -3.36
N ASN A 220 -3.82 5.01 -4.30
CA ASN A 220 -4.92 4.58 -5.19
C ASN A 220 -5.37 3.13 -4.98
N GLU A 221 -4.80 2.41 -4.00
CA GLU A 221 -5.31 1.08 -3.62
C GLU A 221 -6.23 1.10 -2.39
N LYS A 222 -5.84 1.82 -1.34
CA LYS A 222 -6.57 1.88 -0.06
C LYS A 222 -6.56 3.29 0.56
N PRO A 223 -7.14 4.30 -0.13
CA PRO A 223 -7.01 5.70 0.27
C PRO A 223 -7.55 6.05 1.67
N ASN A 224 -8.46 5.25 2.23
CA ASN A 224 -9.07 5.50 3.54
C ASN A 224 -8.31 4.86 4.70
N ASP A 225 -7.46 3.90 4.36
CA ASP A 225 -6.54 3.24 5.28
C ASP A 225 -5.16 3.89 5.18
N THR A 226 -5.06 5.15 4.74
CA THR A 226 -3.79 5.86 4.74
C THR A 226 -3.38 6.22 6.16
N TRP A 227 -2.15 5.85 6.53
CA TRP A 227 -1.58 6.11 7.86
C TRP A 227 -0.36 7.02 7.80
N GLY A 228 0.51 6.88 6.80
CA GLY A 228 1.82 7.55 6.75
C GLY A 228 1.82 9.05 6.47
N THR A 229 0.73 9.75 6.76
CA THR A 229 0.57 11.21 6.66
C THR A 229 -0.31 11.77 7.78
N ARG A 230 -0.57 11.01 8.86
CA ARG A 230 -1.41 11.46 9.98
C ARG A 230 -0.59 12.29 10.98
N ASP A 231 -0.22 13.50 10.59
CA ASP A 231 0.66 14.39 11.36
C ASP A 231 0.08 14.85 12.72
N ILE A 232 -1.18 14.53 13.00
CA ILE A 232 -1.82 14.83 14.29
C ILE A 232 -1.50 13.79 15.38
N ILE A 233 -0.94 12.63 15.03
CA ILE A 233 -0.70 11.54 16.00
C ILE A 233 0.41 11.90 17.00
N SER A 234 1.36 12.75 16.61
CA SER A 234 2.39 13.34 17.49
C SER A 234 1.76 14.03 18.72
N THR A 235 0.61 14.69 18.53
CA THR A 235 -0.15 15.39 19.59
C THR A 235 -0.97 14.46 20.49
N GLY A 236 -0.91 13.14 20.26
CA GLY A 236 -1.55 12.12 21.09
C GLY A 236 -3.04 11.90 20.81
N THR A 237 -3.60 12.51 19.76
CA THR A 237 -5.04 12.45 19.51
C THR A 237 -5.38 11.59 18.28
N LEU A 238 -5.94 10.41 18.51
CA LEU A 238 -6.54 9.55 17.49
C LEU A 238 -8.02 9.94 17.29
N PHE A 239 -8.28 10.92 16.42
CA PHE A 239 -9.64 11.46 16.26
C PHE A 239 -10.61 10.51 15.55
N THR A 240 -10.17 9.73 14.56
CA THR A 240 -11.05 8.86 13.76
C THR A 240 -10.35 7.62 13.19
N GLY A 241 -11.13 6.56 12.92
CA GLY A 241 -10.64 5.34 12.26
C GLY A 241 -10.19 5.56 10.81
N GLY A 242 -10.96 6.35 10.04
CA GLY A 242 -10.61 6.72 8.66
C GLY A 242 -9.67 7.93 8.58
N PHE A 243 -8.85 7.97 7.54
CA PHE A 243 -8.04 9.16 7.21
C PHE A 243 -8.94 10.35 6.83
N GLN A 244 -8.52 11.57 7.18
CA GLN A 244 -9.15 12.81 6.73
C GLN A 244 -8.06 13.78 6.24
N ALA A 245 -8.31 14.53 5.17
CA ALA A 245 -7.28 15.39 4.55
C ALA A 245 -6.66 16.40 5.53
N TRP A 246 -7.43 16.93 6.47
CA TRP A 246 -6.95 17.87 7.50
C TRP A 246 -5.93 17.23 8.48
N MET A 247 -5.82 15.90 8.51
CA MET A 247 -4.82 15.21 9.35
C MET A 247 -3.40 15.32 8.80
N ALA A 248 -3.26 15.65 7.50
CA ALA A 248 -1.98 15.86 6.85
C ALA A 248 -1.70 17.35 6.72
N LYS A 249 -0.54 17.78 7.19
CA LYS A 249 -0.02 19.15 7.02
C LYS A 249 0.58 19.29 5.63
N THR A 250 0.36 20.45 5.00
CA THR A 250 1.08 20.79 3.76
C THR A 250 2.57 20.88 4.04
N ARG A 251 3.37 20.22 3.19
CA ARG A 251 4.82 20.25 3.31
C ARG A 251 5.41 21.55 2.77
N ILE A 252 6.51 22.01 3.37
CA ILE A 252 7.22 23.23 2.97
C ILE A 252 8.57 22.86 2.36
N PRO A 253 9.04 23.52 1.30
CA PRO A 253 10.25 23.11 0.58
C PRO A 253 11.51 22.91 1.46
N GLU A 254 11.62 23.63 2.57
CA GLU A 254 12.74 23.59 3.52
C GLU A 254 12.86 22.28 4.31
N THR A 255 11.82 21.44 4.29
CA THR A 255 11.77 20.14 4.99
C THR A 255 11.96 18.96 4.03
N ALA A 256 12.25 19.23 2.76
CA ALA A 256 12.50 18.20 1.75
C ALA A 256 13.99 17.82 1.71
N ILE A 257 14.28 16.52 1.81
CA ILE A 257 15.62 15.98 1.53
C ILE A 257 15.66 15.28 0.17
N PHE A 258 16.66 15.65 -0.62
CA PHE A 258 16.86 15.15 -1.96
C PHE A 258 17.89 14.01 -1.96
N PRO A 259 17.78 13.03 -2.85
CA PRO A 259 18.88 12.08 -3.05
C PRO A 259 20.11 12.76 -3.66
N PRO A 260 21.24 12.04 -3.71
CA PRO A 260 22.45 12.52 -4.36
C PRO A 260 22.21 12.98 -5.81
N SER A 261 22.77 14.15 -6.15
CA SER A 261 22.60 14.88 -7.42
C SER A 261 23.05 14.16 -8.70
N SER A 262 23.69 13.00 -8.60
CA SER A 262 24.19 12.19 -9.71
C SER A 262 23.12 11.37 -10.48
N THR A 263 21.85 11.68 -10.27
CA THR A 263 20.73 10.84 -10.70
C THR A 263 20.05 11.46 -11.91
N ASN A 264 20.32 10.95 -13.12
CA ASN A 264 19.78 11.45 -14.41
C ASN A 264 18.24 11.65 -14.43
N VAL A 265 17.49 10.98 -13.56
CA VAL A 265 16.03 11.13 -13.41
C VAL A 265 15.66 12.53 -12.89
N PHE A 266 16.51 13.18 -12.10
CA PHE A 266 16.28 14.52 -11.55
C PHE A 266 16.29 15.61 -12.62
N GLU A 267 17.04 15.42 -13.70
CA GLU A 267 17.11 16.39 -14.80
C GLU A 267 15.92 16.25 -15.76
N LYS A 268 15.37 15.04 -15.91
CA LYS A 268 14.16 14.78 -16.71
C LYS A 268 12.85 15.10 -15.95
N GLY A 269 12.86 15.07 -14.62
CA GLY A 269 11.67 15.23 -13.77
C GLY A 269 11.32 16.69 -13.44
N GLY A 270 10.10 17.12 -13.76
CA GLY A 270 9.60 18.47 -13.44
C GLY A 270 9.46 18.76 -11.93
N VAL A 271 9.39 17.73 -11.08
CA VAL A 271 9.23 17.86 -9.61
C VAL A 271 10.44 18.51 -8.96
N ALA A 272 11.66 18.09 -9.34
CA ALA A 272 12.87 18.68 -8.78
C ALA A 272 12.90 20.18 -9.03
N ASN A 273 12.54 20.66 -10.22
CA ASN A 273 12.48 22.10 -10.54
C ASN A 273 11.36 22.86 -9.81
N ARG A 274 10.27 22.19 -9.40
CA ARG A 274 9.17 22.79 -8.62
C ARG A 274 9.59 23.01 -7.16
N ILE A 275 10.31 22.05 -6.59
CA ILE A 275 10.74 22.08 -5.19
C ILE A 275 12.10 22.81 -5.02
N ARG A 276 12.98 22.75 -6.04
CA ARG A 276 14.39 23.22 -6.00
C ARG A 276 14.60 24.67 -5.67
N ARG A 277 13.62 25.56 -5.86
CA ARG A 277 13.83 27.00 -5.61
C ARG A 277 14.16 27.32 -4.14
N ALA A 278 14.08 26.35 -3.22
CA ALA A 278 14.46 26.51 -1.82
C ALA A 278 15.57 25.56 -1.29
N ALA A 279 15.96 24.50 -2.01
CA ALA A 279 16.57 23.31 -1.38
C ALA A 279 17.88 22.77 -2.01
N ASP A 280 18.62 23.56 -2.79
CA ASP A 280 19.85 23.11 -3.48
C ASP A 280 20.98 22.61 -2.54
N SER A 281 20.84 22.73 -1.21
CA SER A 281 21.81 22.25 -0.22
C SER A 281 21.38 20.99 0.57
N GLN A 282 20.14 20.53 0.44
CA GLN A 282 19.56 19.54 1.36
C GLN A 282 19.52 18.13 0.73
N THR A 283 20.68 17.47 0.69
CA THR A 283 20.82 16.10 0.14
C THR A 283 21.15 15.07 1.22
N TYR A 284 20.60 13.87 1.12
CA TYR A 284 21.03 12.71 1.90
C TYR A 284 22.13 11.90 1.19
N ASN A 285 22.90 11.11 1.96
CA ASN A 285 23.79 10.10 1.40
C ASN A 285 23.06 8.77 1.26
N LEU A 286 23.14 8.17 0.08
CA LEU A 286 22.54 6.86 -0.20
C LEU A 286 23.55 5.74 0.07
N ARG A 287 23.21 4.80 0.95
CA ARG A 287 24.11 3.69 1.35
C ARG A 287 23.43 2.32 1.22
N PRO A 288 24.17 1.24 0.95
CA PRO A 288 23.62 -0.11 1.04
C PRO A 288 23.20 -0.43 2.47
N PHE A 289 22.11 -1.17 2.64
CA PHE A 289 21.63 -1.55 3.98
C PHE A 289 22.68 -2.42 4.72
N PRO A 290 23.16 -2.00 5.91
CA PRO A 290 24.31 -2.63 6.55
C PRO A 290 23.99 -3.99 7.18
N GLN A 291 25.02 -4.82 7.29
CA GLN A 291 24.93 -6.07 8.05
C GLN A 291 24.94 -5.76 9.56
N LEU A 292 24.12 -6.47 10.32
CA LEU A 292 24.01 -6.28 11.76
C LEU A 292 25.08 -7.18 12.38
N PRO A 293 25.90 -6.70 13.32
CA PRO A 293 26.84 -7.54 14.04
C PRO A 293 26.13 -8.69 14.77
N ASP A 294 26.70 -9.90 14.76
CA ASP A 294 26.07 -11.10 15.34
C ASP A 294 25.75 -10.96 16.84
N ASN A 295 26.56 -10.18 17.57
CA ASN A 295 26.43 -9.93 19.01
C ASN A 295 26.06 -8.47 19.32
N TYR A 296 25.22 -7.85 18.49
CA TYR A 296 24.83 -6.47 18.71
C TYR A 296 24.05 -6.31 20.04
N PRO A 297 24.46 -5.37 20.93
CA PRO A 297 23.94 -5.30 22.30
C PRO A 297 22.48 -4.87 22.38
N ASP A 298 22.02 -4.01 21.47
CA ASP A 298 20.63 -3.55 21.47
C ASP A 298 19.71 -4.63 20.87
N LYS A 299 19.05 -5.38 21.75
CA LYS A 299 18.11 -6.44 21.36
C LYS A 299 16.85 -5.92 20.66
N LYS A 300 16.40 -4.69 20.95
CA LYS A 300 15.20 -4.11 20.33
C LYS A 300 15.50 -3.76 18.88
N LEU A 301 16.58 -3.01 18.64
CA LEU A 301 17.02 -2.69 17.29
C LEU A 301 17.37 -3.97 16.53
N ALA A 302 18.11 -4.91 17.14
CA ALA A 302 18.44 -6.18 16.51
C ALA A 302 17.18 -6.96 16.08
N LYS A 303 16.14 -7.02 16.91
CA LYS A 303 14.86 -7.66 16.56
C LYS A 303 14.17 -6.95 15.39
N MET A 304 14.12 -5.62 15.40
CA MET A 304 13.54 -4.81 14.32
C MET A 304 14.27 -5.06 12.99
N ILE A 305 15.60 -4.93 13.01
CA ILE A 305 16.48 -5.17 11.85
C ILE A 305 16.32 -6.60 11.34
N ASN A 306 16.30 -7.60 12.23
CA ASN A 306 16.10 -9.00 11.85
C ASN A 306 14.71 -9.25 11.24
N GLY A 307 13.68 -8.55 11.70
CA GLY A 307 12.34 -8.59 11.09
C GLY A 307 12.32 -8.05 9.65
N LYS A 308 13.17 -7.07 9.33
CA LYS A 308 13.32 -6.50 7.98
C LYS A 308 14.40 -7.24 7.14
N LYS A 309 15.14 -8.18 7.73
CA LYS A 309 16.16 -9.00 7.06
C LYS A 309 15.63 -10.39 6.67
N PRO A 310 15.49 -10.69 5.38
CA PRO A 310 15.77 -12.03 4.89
C PRO A 310 17.25 -12.37 5.15
N LYS A 311 17.53 -13.49 5.83
CA LYS A 311 18.89 -14.00 6.12
C LYS A 311 19.79 -14.14 4.87
N LEU A 312 19.19 -14.21 3.67
CA LEU A 312 19.84 -14.26 2.37
C LEU A 312 19.09 -13.28 1.46
N TRP A 313 19.72 -12.18 1.07
CA TRP A 313 19.16 -11.20 0.14
C TRP A 313 20.10 -10.92 -1.04
N PRO A 314 19.56 -10.64 -2.24
CA PRO A 314 18.13 -10.68 -2.58
C PRO A 314 17.55 -12.11 -2.56
N ARG A 315 16.24 -12.24 -2.30
CA ARG A 315 15.53 -13.50 -2.54
C ARG A 315 15.27 -13.63 -4.03
N THR A 316 15.53 -14.81 -4.59
CA THR A 316 15.41 -15.02 -6.04
C THR A 316 14.31 -16.00 -6.35
N HIS A 317 13.47 -15.62 -7.30
CA HIS A 317 12.36 -16.41 -7.83
C HIS A 317 12.69 -16.83 -9.27
N TYR A 318 12.75 -18.14 -9.50
CA TYR A 318 13.17 -18.73 -10.78
C TYR A 318 11.97 -19.11 -11.65
N ASN A 319 12.19 -19.18 -12.98
CA ASN A 319 11.21 -19.63 -13.97
C ASN A 319 9.83 -18.99 -13.79
N THR A 320 9.84 -17.69 -13.50
CA THR A 320 8.60 -16.96 -13.24
C THR A 320 8.09 -16.39 -14.55
N LYS A 321 6.93 -16.88 -15.02
CA LYS A 321 6.29 -16.31 -16.21
C LYS A 321 5.65 -14.96 -15.89
N VAL A 322 5.63 -14.02 -16.85
CA VAL A 322 5.06 -12.67 -16.70
C VAL A 322 3.61 -12.71 -16.17
N HIS A 323 2.78 -13.64 -16.65
CA HIS A 323 1.40 -13.79 -16.17
C HIS A 323 1.31 -14.25 -14.69
N LYS A 324 2.29 -15.00 -14.19
CA LYS A 324 2.35 -15.37 -12.77
C LYS A 324 2.70 -14.16 -11.91
N ILE A 325 3.56 -13.26 -12.39
CA ILE A 325 3.90 -11.99 -11.70
C ILE A 325 2.68 -11.09 -11.61
N ALA A 326 2.00 -10.85 -12.74
CA ALA A 326 0.76 -10.06 -12.78
C ALA A 326 -0.34 -10.66 -11.90
N ARG A 327 -0.33 -11.98 -11.69
CA ARG A 327 -1.24 -12.67 -10.76
C ARG A 327 -0.82 -12.49 -9.30
N ILE A 328 0.47 -12.59 -8.96
CA ILE A 328 1.00 -12.35 -7.60
C ILE A 328 0.70 -10.91 -7.14
N GLU A 329 0.78 -9.92 -8.04
CA GLU A 329 0.36 -8.54 -7.76
C GLU A 329 -1.14 -8.42 -7.44
N ARG A 330 -1.97 -9.29 -8.02
CA ARG A 330 -3.41 -9.33 -7.78
C ARG A 330 -3.83 -10.25 -6.62
N GLU A 331 -3.00 -11.17 -6.16
CA GLU A 331 -3.43 -12.19 -5.17
C GLU A 331 -3.74 -11.62 -3.77
N ASN A 332 -3.22 -10.44 -3.42
CA ASN A 332 -3.64 -9.71 -2.21
C ASN A 332 -5.07 -9.12 -2.31
N ILE A 333 -5.63 -9.06 -3.52
CA ILE A 333 -6.92 -8.41 -3.80
C ILE A 333 -8.11 -9.33 -3.52
N LEU A 334 -7.94 -10.66 -3.60
CA LEU A 334 -9.04 -11.64 -3.46
C LEU A 334 -9.18 -12.23 -2.05
N ARG A 335 -8.08 -12.39 -1.30
CA ARG A 335 -8.07 -13.09 0.00
C ARG A 335 -8.84 -12.39 1.14
N ASN A 336 -9.20 -11.11 0.98
CA ASN A 336 -9.80 -10.29 2.05
C ASN A 336 -11.24 -9.85 1.78
N LYS A 337 -11.98 -10.59 0.94
CA LYS A 337 -13.25 -10.09 0.38
C LYS A 337 -14.51 -10.88 0.78
N ILE A 338 -14.37 -12.09 1.32
CA ILE A 338 -15.50 -12.90 1.79
C ILE A 338 -15.37 -13.04 3.31
N GLY A 339 -16.44 -12.71 4.04
CA GLY A 339 -16.53 -12.80 5.49
C GLY A 339 -17.61 -13.79 5.93
N VAL A 340 -17.32 -14.56 6.97
CA VAL A 340 -18.29 -15.43 7.64
C VAL A 340 -18.27 -15.13 9.12
N THR A 341 -19.41 -14.73 9.66
CA THR A 341 -19.51 -14.23 11.02
C THR A 341 -20.69 -14.84 11.77
N TYR A 342 -20.52 -15.03 13.07
CA TYR A 342 -21.59 -15.46 13.96
C TYR A 342 -22.36 -14.22 14.44
N SER A 343 -23.67 -14.20 14.25
CA SER A 343 -24.56 -13.09 14.63
C SER A 343 -25.56 -13.61 15.63
N PHE A 344 -25.45 -13.30 16.91
CA PHE A 344 -26.31 -13.92 17.92
C PHE A 344 -27.79 -13.47 17.76
N PRO A 345 -28.78 -14.38 17.58
CA PRO A 345 -28.72 -15.86 17.46
C PRO A 345 -28.82 -16.36 15.99
N GLY A 346 -27.70 -16.68 15.36
CA GLY A 346 -27.68 -16.89 13.91
C GLY A 346 -26.30 -16.73 13.26
N PHE A 347 -26.30 -16.73 11.92
CA PHE A 347 -25.10 -16.62 11.10
C PHE A 347 -25.26 -15.55 10.04
N GLU A 348 -24.16 -14.86 9.74
CA GLU A 348 -24.06 -13.80 8.75
C GLU A 348 -22.93 -14.11 7.78
N PHE A 349 -23.22 -13.90 6.49
CA PHE A 349 -22.30 -14.02 5.37
C PHE A 349 -22.19 -12.66 4.68
N SER A 350 -20.96 -12.20 4.48
CA SER A 350 -20.69 -10.93 3.84
C SER A 350 -19.82 -11.12 2.60
N VAL A 351 -20.28 -10.62 1.45
CA VAL A 351 -19.56 -10.69 0.17
C VAL A 351 -19.58 -9.33 -0.53
N PRO A 352 -18.56 -8.95 -1.32
CA PRO A 352 -18.51 -7.64 -1.96
C PRO A 352 -19.68 -7.49 -2.91
N LEU A 353 -20.21 -6.27 -3.05
CA LEU A 353 -21.36 -5.99 -3.92
C LEU A 353 -21.09 -6.43 -5.37
N LEU A 354 -19.85 -6.32 -5.83
CA LEU A 354 -19.45 -6.62 -7.20
C LEU A 354 -18.39 -7.74 -7.21
N LEU A 355 -18.83 -8.94 -7.58
CA LEU A 355 -18.00 -10.17 -7.58
C LEU A 355 -17.11 -10.30 -8.84
N ILE A 356 -17.53 -9.72 -9.98
CA ILE A 356 -16.95 -10.03 -11.30
C ILE A 356 -16.02 -8.92 -11.82
N LYS A 357 -16.06 -7.72 -11.25
CA LYS A 357 -15.21 -6.59 -11.68
C LYS A 357 -14.56 -5.92 -10.47
N HIS A 358 -13.25 -5.72 -10.56
CA HIS A 358 -12.50 -4.92 -9.61
C HIS A 358 -13.03 -3.49 -9.62
N VAL A 359 -13.83 -3.13 -8.62
CA VAL A 359 -14.16 -1.74 -8.38
C VAL A 359 -13.11 -1.19 -7.40
N PRO A 360 -12.32 -0.19 -7.80
CA PRO A 360 -11.41 0.48 -6.87
C PRO A 360 -12.22 1.00 -5.68
N ALA A 361 -11.60 1.08 -4.50
CA ALA A 361 -12.27 1.62 -3.33
C ALA A 361 -12.85 3.00 -3.70
N PRO A 362 -14.15 3.26 -3.47
CA PRO A 362 -14.74 4.54 -3.84
C PRO A 362 -14.04 5.66 -3.05
N MET A 363 -13.88 6.82 -3.71
CA MET A 363 -13.25 8.00 -3.10
C MET A 363 -13.95 8.48 -1.83
N THR A 364 -15.26 8.19 -1.67
CA THR A 364 -16.05 8.49 -0.46
C THR A 364 -15.70 7.58 0.73
N GLY A 365 -14.95 6.52 0.46
CA GLY A 365 -14.16 5.84 1.44
C GLY A 365 -14.65 4.46 1.86
N GLY A 366 -15.90 4.13 1.59
CA GLY A 366 -16.49 2.91 2.09
C GLY A 366 -16.55 1.72 1.14
N TRP A 367 -16.80 0.54 1.69
CA TRP A 367 -17.11 -0.65 0.88
C TRP A 367 -18.61 -0.91 0.92
N LEU A 368 -19.16 -1.23 -0.25
CA LEU A 368 -20.50 -1.81 -0.36
C LEU A 368 -20.40 -3.33 -0.45
N TYR A 369 -21.19 -4.00 0.36
CA TYR A 369 -21.24 -5.46 0.40
C TYR A 369 -22.66 -5.95 0.62
N HIS A 370 -22.90 -7.16 0.13
CA HIS A 370 -24.07 -7.93 0.47
C HIS A 370 -23.84 -8.56 1.83
N LYS A 371 -24.77 -8.31 2.75
CA LYS A 371 -24.94 -9.02 4.01
C LYS A 371 -26.12 -9.97 3.84
N LEU A 372 -25.87 -11.26 3.96
CA LEU A 372 -26.89 -12.29 4.05
C LEU A 372 -26.88 -12.84 5.48
N TYR A 373 -28.02 -12.96 6.12
CA TYR A 373 -28.08 -13.54 7.46
C TYR A 373 -29.27 -14.45 7.65
N LEU A 374 -29.05 -15.46 8.46
CA LEU A 374 -30.04 -16.43 8.91
C LEU A 374 -30.12 -16.34 10.42
N THR A 375 -31.28 -16.01 10.96
CA THR A 375 -31.50 -15.90 12.40
C THR A 375 -32.86 -16.43 12.79
N GLU A 376 -32.95 -16.92 14.02
CA GLU A 376 -34.19 -17.36 14.64
C GLU A 376 -34.49 -16.38 15.79
N GLN A 377 -35.51 -15.55 15.64
CA GLN A 377 -35.78 -14.46 16.59
C GLN A 377 -37.27 -14.24 16.82
N ARG A 378 -37.63 -13.81 18.02
CA ARG A 378 -38.97 -13.29 18.32
C ARG A 378 -39.11 -11.86 17.78
N ILE A 379 -40.17 -11.58 17.03
CA ILE A 379 -40.42 -10.24 16.48
C ILE A 379 -40.86 -9.28 17.58
N ASN A 380 -41.72 -9.76 18.47
CA ASN A 380 -42.20 -9.07 19.64
C ASN A 380 -41.82 -9.84 20.92
N ILE A 381 -41.55 -9.14 22.01
CA ILE A 381 -41.26 -9.76 23.32
C ILE A 381 -42.41 -10.65 23.81
N TYR A 382 -43.62 -10.41 23.30
CA TYR A 382 -44.83 -11.15 23.62
C TYR A 382 -45.10 -12.34 22.68
N ASP A 383 -44.31 -12.52 21.62
CA ASP A 383 -44.50 -13.65 20.71
C ASP A 383 -44.11 -14.96 21.39
N ALA A 384 -44.99 -15.95 21.25
CA ALA A 384 -44.85 -17.26 21.90
C ALA A 384 -43.74 -18.10 21.25
N GLN A 385 -43.51 -17.95 19.95
CA GLN A 385 -42.53 -18.73 19.18
C GLN A 385 -41.60 -17.81 18.41
N PRO A 386 -40.30 -18.14 18.29
CA PRO A 386 -39.41 -17.47 17.37
C PRO A 386 -39.78 -17.77 15.92
N VAL A 387 -39.47 -16.85 15.02
CA VAL A 387 -39.64 -17.04 13.57
C VAL A 387 -38.29 -17.16 12.89
N ASN A 388 -38.26 -17.90 11.78
CA ASN A 388 -37.09 -18.00 10.93
C ASN A 388 -37.00 -16.79 10.01
N ILE A 389 -35.85 -16.15 10.00
CA ILE A 389 -35.60 -14.93 9.24
C ILE A 389 -34.42 -15.15 8.32
N LEU A 390 -34.66 -15.00 7.02
CA LEU A 390 -33.62 -14.84 6.01
C LEU A 390 -33.56 -13.36 5.62
N GLY A 391 -32.45 -12.71 5.97
CA GLY A 391 -32.23 -11.30 5.65
C GLY A 391 -31.18 -11.10 4.56
N HIS A 392 -31.42 -10.10 3.72
CA HIS A 392 -30.44 -9.55 2.79
C HIS A 392 -30.35 -8.04 3.00
N GLN A 393 -29.14 -7.52 3.15
CA GLN A 393 -28.87 -6.08 3.14
C GLN A 393 -27.74 -5.74 2.19
N ILE A 394 -27.82 -4.56 1.60
CA ILE A 394 -26.65 -3.85 1.08
C ILE A 394 -26.15 -2.97 2.21
N ARG A 395 -24.92 -3.22 2.65
CA ARG A 395 -24.29 -2.46 3.73
C ARG A 395 -23.14 -1.64 3.19
N HIS A 396 -23.09 -0.39 3.61
CA HIS A 396 -21.99 0.54 3.42
C HIS A 396 -21.21 0.68 4.73
N SER A 397 -19.89 0.64 4.65
CA SER A 397 -19.05 0.99 5.79
C SER A 397 -17.83 1.76 5.34
N ASN A 398 -17.54 2.89 6.00
CA ASN A 398 -16.61 3.95 5.60
C ASN A 398 -15.16 3.54 5.40
N SER A 399 -14.79 2.32 5.81
CA SER A 399 -13.56 1.72 5.37
C SER A 399 -13.64 0.21 5.61
N ALA A 400 -12.61 -0.49 5.14
CA ALA A 400 -12.18 -1.69 5.81
C ALA A 400 -11.45 -1.34 7.13
N SER A 401 -11.77 -0.23 7.83
CA SER A 401 -10.93 0.27 8.91
C SER A 401 -10.85 -0.79 9.97
N ARG A 402 -9.60 -0.94 10.39
CA ARG A 402 -9.13 -2.11 11.09
C ARG A 402 -9.20 -1.89 12.60
N TRP A 403 -9.95 -0.89 13.07
CA TRP A 403 -10.09 -0.58 14.48
C TRP A 403 -11.50 -0.17 14.93
N LEU A 404 -12.09 0.92 14.41
CA LEU A 404 -13.48 1.31 14.71
C LEU A 404 -14.10 2.08 13.53
N ASP A 405 -15.24 1.63 13.02
CA ASP A 405 -15.95 2.23 11.90
C ASP A 405 -17.46 2.26 12.13
N ASN A 406 -18.12 3.27 11.58
CA ASN A 406 -19.56 3.24 11.39
C ASN A 406 -19.93 2.40 10.16
N TYR A 407 -21.13 1.83 10.18
CA TYR A 407 -21.76 1.24 9.01
C TYR A 407 -23.25 1.56 8.98
N ILE A 408 -23.81 1.51 7.78
CA ILE A 408 -25.24 1.61 7.52
C ILE A 408 -25.65 0.54 6.51
N GLY A 409 -26.79 -0.10 6.72
CA GLY A 409 -27.31 -1.16 5.86
C GLY A 409 -28.78 -0.95 5.57
N PHE A 410 -29.18 -1.33 4.36
CA PHE A 410 -30.57 -1.32 3.91
C PHE A 410 -30.88 -2.59 3.14
N GLY A 411 -32.08 -3.12 3.31
CA GLY A 411 -32.46 -4.33 2.60
C GLY A 411 -33.83 -4.85 2.98
N TYR A 412 -33.96 -6.17 2.96
CA TYR A 412 -35.20 -6.87 3.21
C TYR A 412 -35.00 -8.15 4.03
N GLU A 413 -36.02 -8.49 4.81
CA GLU A 413 -36.12 -9.73 5.56
C GLU A 413 -37.31 -10.53 5.04
N PHE A 414 -37.09 -11.82 4.74
CA PHE A 414 -38.13 -12.81 4.53
C PHE A 414 -38.40 -13.49 5.87
N ILE A 415 -39.63 -13.38 6.33
CA ILE A 415 -40.08 -13.92 7.61
C ILE A 415 -41.00 -15.09 7.31
N SER A 416 -40.54 -16.29 7.66
CA SER A 416 -41.35 -17.50 7.47
C SER A 416 -42.15 -17.76 8.74
N ASN A 417 -43.48 -17.72 8.60
CA ASN A 417 -44.42 -18.07 9.66
C ASN A 417 -44.83 -19.55 9.55
N ASP A 418 -45.32 -20.14 10.63
CA ASP A 418 -45.75 -21.56 10.70
C ASP A 418 -46.79 -21.96 9.63
N ASN A 419 -47.47 -20.97 9.03
CA ASN A 419 -48.46 -21.15 7.96
C ASN A 419 -47.84 -21.18 6.54
N GLY A 420 -46.52 -21.08 6.41
CA GLY A 420 -45.80 -21.09 5.13
C GLY A 420 -45.97 -19.84 4.27
N VAL A 421 -46.50 -18.76 4.85
CA VAL A 421 -46.57 -17.44 4.19
C VAL A 421 -45.31 -16.66 4.54
N ASP A 422 -44.48 -16.41 3.54
CA ASP A 422 -43.31 -15.55 3.69
C ASP A 422 -43.72 -14.08 3.59
N GLU A 423 -43.52 -13.33 4.66
CA GLU A 423 -43.70 -11.88 4.65
C GLU A 423 -42.36 -11.19 4.33
N ILE A 424 -42.40 -10.22 3.41
CA ILE A 424 -41.21 -9.43 3.04
C ILE A 424 -41.29 -8.08 3.74
N LYS A 425 -40.28 -7.78 4.57
CA LYS A 425 -40.18 -6.51 5.29
C LYS A 425 -38.94 -5.75 4.90
N PHE A 426 -39.07 -4.43 4.76
CA PHE A 426 -37.90 -3.56 4.66
C PHE A 426 -37.14 -3.55 5.99
N VAL A 427 -35.81 -3.53 5.92
CA VAL A 427 -34.94 -3.41 7.08
C VAL A 427 -33.87 -2.35 6.85
N SER A 428 -33.58 -1.58 7.89
CA SER A 428 -32.42 -0.70 7.96
C SER A 428 -31.59 -0.99 9.20
N GLU A 429 -30.29 -0.77 9.12
CA GLU A 429 -29.36 -1.05 10.21
C GLU A 429 -28.29 0.05 10.27
N ILE A 430 -27.98 0.53 11.46
CA ILE A 430 -26.86 1.45 11.68
C ILE A 430 -26.05 0.96 12.86
N GLY A 431 -24.73 1.03 12.78
CA GLY A 431 -23.91 0.53 13.88
C GLY A 431 -22.44 0.86 13.78
N LEU A 432 -21.71 0.29 14.73
CA LEU A 432 -20.27 0.37 14.87
C LEU A 432 -19.66 -1.01 14.65
N LYS A 433 -18.52 -1.05 13.97
CA LYS A 433 -17.70 -2.26 13.84
C LYS A 433 -16.30 -2.00 14.35
N ILE A 434 -15.75 -2.99 15.06
CA ILE A 434 -14.40 -3.03 15.58
C ILE A 434 -13.69 -4.22 14.95
N ARG A 435 -12.44 -4.05 14.54
CA ARG A 435 -11.61 -5.16 14.06
C ARG A 435 -10.33 -5.25 14.87
N LEU A 436 -9.84 -6.47 15.01
CA LEU A 436 -8.61 -6.82 15.69
C LEU A 436 -7.79 -7.71 14.76
N ASN A 437 -6.51 -7.40 14.65
CA ASN A 437 -5.58 -8.27 13.93
C ASN A 437 -5.13 -9.41 14.84
N LEU A 438 -5.44 -10.64 14.45
CA LEU A 438 -5.06 -11.81 15.21
C LEU A 438 -3.58 -12.16 15.10
N ALA A 439 -2.88 -11.72 14.05
CA ALA A 439 -1.48 -12.10 13.80
C ALA A 439 -0.52 -11.67 14.93
N VAL A 440 -0.89 -10.66 15.70
CA VAL A 440 -0.12 -10.13 16.84
C VAL A 440 -0.74 -10.46 18.19
N THR A 441 -1.75 -11.33 18.23
CA THR A 441 -2.49 -11.70 19.46
C THR A 441 -2.21 -13.14 19.88
N PRO A 442 -2.49 -13.51 21.14
CA PRO A 442 -2.50 -14.91 21.58
C PRO A 442 -3.45 -15.82 20.76
N LEU A 443 -4.44 -15.24 20.09
CA LEU A 443 -5.45 -15.91 19.28
C LEU A 443 -5.00 -16.20 17.83
N LYS A 444 -3.70 -16.07 17.52
CA LYS A 444 -3.13 -16.35 16.18
C LYS A 444 -3.46 -17.72 15.61
N PHE A 445 -3.87 -18.69 16.43
CA PHE A 445 -4.31 -20.00 15.94
C PHE A 445 -5.55 -19.87 15.04
N LEU A 446 -6.48 -18.96 15.34
CA LEU A 446 -7.70 -18.73 14.55
C LEU A 446 -7.42 -18.28 13.10
N ARG A 447 -6.16 -17.97 12.74
CA ARG A 447 -5.73 -17.70 11.36
C ARG A 447 -5.90 -18.91 10.42
N PHE A 448 -6.01 -20.14 10.94
CA PHE A 448 -6.31 -21.31 10.10
C PHE A 448 -7.63 -21.17 9.33
N LEU A 449 -8.52 -20.29 9.78
CA LEU A 449 -9.80 -19.97 9.14
C LEU A 449 -9.67 -19.03 7.93
N GLY A 450 -8.44 -18.73 7.50
CA GLY A 450 -8.17 -18.04 6.23
C GLY A 450 -8.23 -16.51 6.30
N THR A 451 -8.33 -15.92 7.50
CA THR A 451 -8.25 -14.47 7.71
C THR A 451 -7.28 -14.12 8.83
N ASP A 452 -6.56 -13.02 8.67
CA ASP A 452 -5.74 -12.43 9.74
C ASP A 452 -6.59 -11.57 10.71
N TYR A 453 -7.86 -11.31 10.37
CA TYR A 453 -8.71 -10.34 11.08
C TYR A 453 -10.00 -10.94 11.60
N TRP A 454 -10.30 -10.59 12.83
CA TRP A 454 -11.59 -10.84 13.46
C TRP A 454 -12.17 -9.51 13.92
N GLY A 455 -13.48 -9.44 14.03
CA GLY A 455 -14.11 -8.22 14.51
C GLY A 455 -15.42 -8.45 15.21
N LEU A 456 -15.83 -7.42 15.93
CA LEU A 456 -17.10 -7.28 16.62
C LEU A 456 -17.87 -6.15 15.94
N SER A 457 -19.10 -6.38 15.49
CA SER A 457 -20.00 -5.31 15.11
C SER A 457 -21.22 -5.28 16.01
N MET A 458 -21.59 -4.08 16.43
CA MET A 458 -22.77 -3.78 17.22
C MET A 458 -23.62 -2.78 16.46
N GLY A 459 -24.93 -3.00 16.38
CA GLY A 459 -25.81 -2.11 15.63
C GLY A 459 -27.24 -2.12 16.13
N TRP A 460 -27.98 -1.12 15.68
CA TRP A 460 -29.41 -0.99 15.85
C TRP A 460 -30.08 -1.23 14.50
N ARG A 461 -30.97 -2.23 14.46
CA ARG A 461 -31.69 -2.66 13.27
C ARG A 461 -33.18 -2.33 13.43
N ASN A 462 -33.74 -1.61 12.46
CA ASN A 462 -35.14 -1.24 12.38
C ASN A 462 -35.85 -2.06 11.30
N ARG A 463 -37.04 -2.57 11.61
CA ARG A 463 -37.92 -3.27 10.66
C ARG A 463 -39.13 -2.40 10.31
N GLY A 464 -39.43 -2.35 9.01
CA GLY A 464 -40.47 -1.51 8.43
C GLY A 464 -39.98 -0.13 8.01
N PHE A 465 -40.55 0.42 6.93
CA PHE A 465 -40.25 1.77 6.43
C PHE A 465 -41.38 2.75 6.76
N ASN A 466 -42.60 2.50 6.26
CA ASN A 466 -43.76 3.36 6.50
C ASN A 466 -44.38 3.17 7.90
N ASN A 467 -44.51 1.92 8.35
CA ASN A 467 -44.89 1.60 9.72
C ASN A 467 -43.68 0.98 10.41
N PHE A 468 -43.23 1.60 11.51
CA PHE A 468 -42.19 1.03 12.35
C PHE A 468 -42.76 -0.15 13.13
N GLU A 469 -42.21 -1.34 12.90
CA GLU A 469 -42.70 -2.58 13.53
C GLU A 469 -41.86 -2.95 14.76
N GLY A 470 -40.59 -2.55 14.79
CA GLY A 470 -39.72 -2.82 15.92
C GLY A 470 -38.25 -2.51 15.64
N GLY A 471 -37.51 -2.38 16.74
CA GLY A 471 -36.06 -2.21 16.76
C GLY A 471 -35.39 -3.37 17.48
N SER A 472 -34.23 -3.79 17.00
CA SER A 472 -33.42 -4.84 17.64
C SER A 472 -31.95 -4.46 17.67
N PHE A 473 -31.26 -4.87 18.72
CA PHE A 473 -29.80 -4.83 18.75
C PHE A 473 -29.24 -6.02 17.98
N VAL A 474 -28.20 -5.75 17.19
CA VAL A 474 -27.42 -6.75 16.46
C VAL A 474 -26.03 -6.78 17.06
N LEU A 475 -25.56 -7.98 17.41
CA LEU A 475 -24.19 -8.22 17.84
C LEU A 475 -23.59 -9.36 17.01
N THR A 476 -22.57 -9.04 16.25
CA THR A 476 -21.90 -9.98 15.34
C THR A 476 -20.43 -10.09 15.72
N LEU A 477 -19.92 -11.32 15.81
CA LEU A 477 -18.51 -11.63 16.06
C LEU A 477 -18.02 -12.61 14.99
N GLY A 478 -16.91 -12.33 14.34
CA GLY A 478 -16.29 -13.37 13.52
C GLY A 478 -15.15 -12.98 12.61
N ALA A 479 -14.75 -13.99 11.84
CA ALA A 479 -13.68 -13.98 10.88
C ALA A 479 -14.05 -13.11 9.68
N GLY A 480 -13.29 -12.03 9.47
CA GLY A 480 -13.59 -11.12 8.38
C GLY A 480 -14.90 -10.40 8.61
N ALA A 481 -15.07 -9.79 9.78
CA ALA A 481 -16.10 -8.78 10.04
C ALA A 481 -15.93 -7.61 9.06
N PHE A 482 -16.32 -7.83 7.82
CA PHE A 482 -16.06 -6.97 6.69
C PHE A 482 -17.21 -5.99 6.54
#